data_AF-A0A8C6LPL1-F1
#
_entry.id   AF-A0A8C6LPL1-F1
#
_cell.length_a   1.000
_cell.length_b   1.000
_cell.length_c   1.000
_cell.angle_alpha   90.00
_cell.angle_beta   90.00
_cell.angle_gamma   90.00
#
_symmetry.space_group_name_H-M   'P 1'
#
loop_
_entity.id
_entity.type
_entity.pdbx_description
1 polymer ?
#
loop_
_entity_poly.entity_id
_entity_poly.type
_entity_poly.pdbx_seq_one_letter_code
_entity_poly.pdbx_strand_id
1 'polypeptide(L)'
;MTTSYCLLPVSVSPPHHRYKSAHLHADLFHLRHNPPKTSKMQVNSMTFREGQEFKVRVRPNSGCNSFAINIGHNPENIALHFNPRFDSNSIVCNHLSGGSWGEEHREGFLPFSRGEESKFYITLSSDHFYIRLPDGNMISFPNRLGDVKYQYFDVSGDARIVGIKIK
;
A
#
# COMPACT_ATOMS: atom_id res chain seq x y z
N MET A 1 16.89 -38.19 48.71
CA MET A 1 17.15 -37.10 47.74
C MET A 1 17.70 -37.75 46.49
N THR A 2 16.92 -37.69 45.43
CA THR A 2 17.10 -38.36 44.14
C THR A 2 18.09 -37.56 43.28
N THR A 3 18.93 -38.22 42.46
CA THR A 3 19.35 -37.92 41.06
C THR A 3 20.53 -38.87 40.74
N SER A 4 20.31 -40.04 40.11
CA SER A 4 20.11 -40.33 38.68
C SER A 4 21.40 -40.32 37.86
N TYR A 5 21.86 -41.53 37.50
CA TYR A 5 22.88 -41.84 36.49
C TYR A 5 22.33 -41.59 35.08
N CYS A 6 23.18 -41.20 34.12
CA CYS A 6 23.06 -41.75 32.76
C CYS A 6 24.34 -41.58 31.93
N LEU A 7 24.57 -42.59 31.10
CA LEU A 7 25.77 -42.96 30.36
C LEU A 7 25.85 -42.25 28.99
N LEU A 8 27.08 -42.06 28.49
CA LEU A 8 27.39 -41.60 27.14
C LEU A 8 27.09 -42.69 26.09
N PRO A 9 26.63 -42.36 24.87
CA PRO A 9 26.70 -43.28 23.74
C PRO A 9 27.81 -42.92 22.73
N VAL A 10 28.26 -44.01 22.11
CA VAL A 10 29.40 -44.21 21.22
C VAL A 10 29.11 -43.77 19.79
N SER A 11 30.16 -43.27 19.10
CA SER A 11 30.16 -42.89 17.69
C SER A 11 29.97 -44.09 16.75
N VAL A 12 29.08 -43.95 15.75
CA VAL A 12 28.91 -44.93 14.66
C VAL A 12 28.77 -44.17 13.34
N SER A 13 29.69 -44.41 12.40
CA SER A 13 29.64 -43.90 11.02
C SER A 13 29.08 -44.96 10.06
N PRO A 14 28.25 -44.62 9.06
CA PRO A 14 27.85 -45.56 8.00
C PRO A 14 28.65 -45.40 6.69
N PRO A 15 28.64 -46.43 5.80
CA PRO A 15 29.61 -46.59 4.72
C PRO A 15 29.13 -46.08 3.35
N HIS A 16 30.11 -45.88 2.45
CA HIS A 16 29.95 -45.52 1.05
C HIS A 16 29.26 -46.61 0.22
N HIS A 17 28.22 -46.25 -0.54
CA HIS A 17 27.74 -47.03 -1.67
C HIS A 17 27.62 -46.15 -2.92
N ARG A 18 28.32 -46.57 -3.98
CA ARG A 18 28.24 -46.01 -5.34
C ARG A 18 26.83 -46.13 -5.91
N TYR A 19 26.32 -45.06 -6.54
CA TYR A 19 25.31 -45.17 -7.58
C TYR A 19 25.82 -44.55 -8.89
N LYS A 20 25.61 -45.30 -9.97
CA LYS A 20 26.02 -44.98 -11.35
C LYS A 20 25.05 -43.97 -11.99
N SER A 21 25.61 -43.21 -12.93
CA SER A 21 24.97 -42.27 -13.87
C SER A 21 23.74 -42.85 -14.60
N ALA A 22 22.70 -42.02 -14.75
CA ALA A 22 21.81 -42.00 -15.92
C ALA A 22 21.15 -40.61 -16.05
N HIS A 23 21.36 -39.97 -17.21
CA HIS A 23 20.64 -38.79 -17.68
C HIS A 23 19.13 -39.07 -17.82
N LEU A 24 18.26 -38.12 -17.45
CA LEU A 24 17.27 -37.47 -18.33
C LEU A 24 16.21 -36.67 -17.54
N HIS A 25 15.79 -35.56 -18.15
CA HIS A 25 14.67 -34.67 -17.82
C HIS A 25 14.82 -33.72 -16.60
N ALA A 26 15.53 -32.61 -16.84
CA ALA A 26 15.29 -31.36 -16.12
C ALA A 26 14.10 -30.62 -16.76
N ASP A 27 12.89 -31.04 -16.43
CA ASP A 27 11.68 -30.24 -16.63
C ASP A 27 10.90 -30.26 -15.31
N LEU A 28 10.39 -29.10 -14.88
CA LEU A 28 9.67 -28.81 -13.62
C LEU A 28 10.55 -28.23 -12.49
N PHE A 29 10.75 -26.91 -12.52
CA PHE A 29 10.28 -25.98 -11.47
C PHE A 29 10.74 -24.57 -11.86
N HIS A 30 10.05 -23.97 -12.81
CA HIS A 30 10.03 -22.52 -13.01
C HIS A 30 8.57 -22.08 -13.07
N LEU A 31 7.84 -22.32 -11.98
CA LEU A 31 6.68 -21.50 -11.65
C LEU A 31 7.21 -20.12 -11.25
N ARG A 32 7.54 -19.32 -12.27
CA ARG A 32 7.68 -17.87 -12.15
C ARG A 32 6.35 -17.36 -11.62
N HIS A 33 6.26 -17.18 -10.31
CA HIS A 33 5.23 -16.35 -9.72
C HIS A 33 5.41 -14.97 -10.34
N ASN A 34 4.52 -14.62 -11.26
CA ASN A 34 4.42 -13.26 -11.74
C ASN A 34 3.97 -12.45 -10.52
N PRO A 35 4.78 -11.52 -9.98
CA PRO A 35 4.28 -10.65 -8.93
C PRO A 35 3.03 -9.93 -9.46
N PRO A 36 2.00 -9.71 -8.63
CA PRO A 36 0.81 -9.00 -9.06
C PRO A 36 1.27 -7.68 -9.69
N LYS A 37 0.88 -7.45 -10.94
CA LYS A 37 1.13 -6.19 -11.63
C LYS A 37 0.37 -5.11 -10.88
N THR A 38 1.01 -4.50 -9.88
CA THR A 38 0.57 -3.21 -9.36
C THR A 38 0.69 -2.25 -10.53
N SER A 39 -0.45 -1.90 -11.12
CA SER A 39 -0.52 -0.91 -12.19
C SER A 39 -0.09 0.43 -11.63
N LYS A 40 1.22 0.72 -11.59
CA LYS A 40 1.76 2.03 -11.26
C LYS A 40 1.32 2.98 -12.36
N MET A 41 0.21 3.66 -12.15
CA MET A 41 -0.19 4.76 -13.02
C MET A 41 0.62 5.99 -12.59
N GLN A 42 1.82 6.12 -13.12
CA GLN A 42 2.55 7.39 -13.06
C GLN A 42 1.84 8.37 -13.99
N VAL A 43 1.08 9.30 -13.43
CA VAL A 43 0.42 10.33 -14.22
C VAL A 43 1.47 11.39 -14.56
N ASN A 44 1.88 11.43 -15.83
CA ASN A 44 2.86 12.40 -16.32
C ASN A 44 2.36 13.84 -16.09
N SER A 45 3.17 14.64 -15.38
CA SER A 45 3.14 16.11 -15.33
C SER A 45 1.88 16.80 -14.79
N MET A 46 1.31 16.34 -13.68
CA MET A 46 0.29 17.13 -12.95
C MET A 46 0.87 17.71 -11.66
N THR A 47 0.92 19.04 -11.57
CA THR A 47 1.22 19.75 -10.32
C THR A 47 -0.10 20.06 -9.62
N PHE A 48 -0.28 19.54 -8.40
CA PHE A 48 -1.37 19.90 -7.51
C PHE A 48 -0.89 20.99 -6.55
N ARG A 49 -1.56 22.14 -6.53
CA ARG A 49 -1.15 23.35 -5.80
C ARG A 49 -2.18 23.74 -4.76
N GLU A 50 -1.74 24.54 -3.80
CA GLU A 50 -2.61 25.20 -2.84
C GLU A 50 -3.78 25.90 -3.55
N GLY A 51 -4.97 25.78 -2.93
CA GLY A 51 -6.23 26.31 -3.46
C GLY A 51 -6.90 25.43 -4.53
N GLN A 52 -6.21 24.41 -5.05
CA GLN A 52 -6.80 23.52 -6.05
C GLN A 52 -7.61 22.39 -5.43
N GLU A 53 -8.61 21.92 -6.18
CA GLU A 53 -9.41 20.73 -5.82
C GLU A 53 -9.06 19.58 -6.77
N PHE A 54 -8.58 18.47 -6.20
CA PHE A 54 -8.30 17.25 -6.92
C PHE A 54 -9.46 16.26 -6.80
N LYS A 55 -10.23 16.14 -7.88
CA LYS A 55 -11.33 15.18 -8.02
C LYS A 55 -10.77 13.83 -8.43
N VAL A 56 -11.08 12.80 -7.63
CA VAL A 56 -10.70 11.41 -7.88
C VAL A 56 -11.94 10.54 -8.04
N ARG A 57 -11.98 9.73 -9.11
CA ARG A 57 -12.93 8.65 -9.32
C ARG A 57 -12.19 7.33 -9.22
N VAL A 58 -12.60 6.48 -8.29
CA VAL A 58 -11.94 5.22 -7.97
C VAL A 58 -12.98 4.10 -7.98
N ARG A 59 -12.58 2.90 -8.39
CA ARG A 59 -13.37 1.68 -8.24
C ARG A 59 -12.53 0.65 -7.48
N PRO A 60 -12.79 0.45 -6.18
CA PRO A 60 -12.20 -0.65 -5.43
C PRO A 60 -12.57 -1.98 -6.08
N ASN A 61 -11.65 -2.94 -6.07
CA ASN A 61 -11.93 -4.28 -6.56
C ASN A 61 -12.97 -4.98 -5.67
N SER A 62 -13.64 -6.01 -6.18
CA SER A 62 -14.64 -6.78 -5.41
C SER A 62 -14.07 -7.46 -4.16
N GLY A 63 -12.79 -7.84 -4.19
CA GLY A 63 -12.04 -8.39 -3.05
C GLY A 63 -11.09 -7.40 -2.39
N CYS A 64 -11.32 -6.09 -2.51
CA CYS A 64 -10.42 -5.07 -1.97
C CYS A 64 -10.27 -5.19 -0.45
N ASN A 65 -9.03 -5.32 0.04
CA ASN A 65 -8.73 -5.18 1.47
C ASN A 65 -8.46 -3.73 1.83
N SER A 66 -7.62 -3.06 1.04
CA SER A 66 -7.40 -1.62 1.14
C SER A 66 -6.87 -1.06 -0.18
N PHE A 67 -6.97 0.26 -0.33
CA PHE A 67 -6.24 0.99 -1.37
C PHE A 67 -5.72 2.30 -0.78
N ALA A 68 -4.72 2.91 -1.42
CA ALA A 68 -4.23 4.21 -1.01
C ALA A 68 -4.04 5.16 -2.18
N ILE A 69 -4.24 6.43 -1.87
CA ILE A 69 -4.03 7.57 -2.75
C ILE A 69 -2.88 8.37 -2.14
N ASN A 70 -1.77 8.43 -2.86
CA ASN A 70 -0.53 9.05 -2.42
C ASN A 70 -0.32 10.36 -3.17
N ILE A 71 -0.12 11.46 -2.44
CA ILE A 71 0.26 12.78 -2.98
C ILE A 71 1.53 13.24 -2.29
N GLY A 72 2.54 13.70 -3.04
CA GLY A 72 3.80 14.17 -2.46
C GLY A 72 4.82 14.71 -3.46
N HIS A 73 6.10 14.62 -3.10
CA HIS A 73 7.20 14.97 -4.00
C HIS A 73 7.74 13.78 -4.77
N ASN A 74 7.79 12.62 -4.11
CA ASN A 74 8.33 11.37 -4.63
C ASN A 74 7.88 10.20 -3.74
N PRO A 75 8.19 8.94 -4.08
CA PRO A 75 7.79 7.78 -3.29
C PRO A 75 8.30 7.75 -1.84
N GLU A 76 9.31 8.53 -1.48
CA GLU A 76 9.89 8.60 -0.13
C GLU A 76 9.38 9.80 0.67
N ASN A 77 8.67 10.73 0.02
CA ASN A 77 8.17 11.97 0.60
C ASN A 77 6.71 12.18 0.17
N ILE A 78 5.80 11.55 0.91
CA ILE A 78 4.35 11.56 0.68
C ILE A 78 3.71 12.51 1.69
N ALA A 79 3.16 13.63 1.20
CA ALA A 79 2.46 14.61 2.02
C ALA A 79 1.09 14.12 2.51
N LEU A 80 0.40 13.35 1.67
CA LEU A 80 -0.87 12.71 2.01
C LEU A 80 -0.87 11.27 1.51
N HIS A 81 -0.97 10.34 2.44
CA HIS A 81 -1.33 8.95 2.22
C HIS A 81 -2.75 8.74 2.72
N PHE A 82 -3.73 8.79 1.83
CA PHE A 82 -5.13 8.53 2.13
C PHE A 82 -5.46 7.06 1.85
N ASN A 83 -5.73 6.27 2.90
CA ASN A 83 -5.82 4.82 2.84
C ASN A 83 -7.13 4.29 3.43
N PRO A 84 -8.20 4.17 2.61
CA PRO A 84 -9.39 3.41 2.97
C PRO A 84 -9.07 1.92 3.17
N ARG A 85 -9.45 1.39 4.34
CA ARG A 85 -9.25 0.00 4.78
C ARG A 85 -10.60 -0.67 5.02
N PHE A 86 -10.93 -1.68 4.21
CA PHE A 86 -12.20 -2.39 4.23
C PHE A 86 -12.25 -3.60 5.17
N ASP A 87 -11.11 -4.02 5.70
CA ASP A 87 -11.00 -5.04 6.75
C ASP A 87 -11.33 -4.45 8.13
N SER A 88 -10.92 -3.21 8.38
CA SER A 88 -11.18 -2.48 9.63
C SER A 88 -12.31 -1.44 9.54
N ASN A 89 -12.97 -1.32 8.39
CA ASN A 89 -14.01 -0.31 8.14
C ASN A 89 -13.59 1.12 8.55
N SER A 90 -12.37 1.50 8.18
CA SER A 90 -11.77 2.77 8.60
C SER A 90 -10.99 3.43 7.48
N ILE A 91 -10.80 4.74 7.57
CA ILE A 91 -9.83 5.46 6.74
C ILE A 91 -8.62 5.80 7.59
N VAL A 92 -7.43 5.55 7.06
CA VAL A 92 -6.17 5.98 7.66
C VAL A 92 -5.54 7.05 6.79
N CYS A 93 -5.19 8.19 7.39
CA CYS A 93 -4.36 9.22 6.77
C CYS A 93 -2.98 9.23 7.44
N ASN A 94 -1.92 9.36 6.64
CA ASN A 94 -0.57 9.56 7.18
C ASN A 94 0.29 10.38 6.18
N HIS A 95 1.53 10.64 6.57
CA HIS A 95 2.58 11.19 5.73
C HIS A 95 3.83 10.30 5.83
N LEU A 96 4.64 10.34 4.79
CA LEU A 96 5.95 9.70 4.71
C LEU A 96 7.00 10.79 4.49
N SER A 97 8.04 10.83 5.31
CA SER A 97 9.16 11.78 5.16
C SER A 97 10.47 11.03 5.22
N GLY A 98 11.32 11.18 4.19
CA GLY A 98 12.57 10.43 4.08
C GLY A 98 12.40 8.92 4.21
N GLY A 99 11.31 8.37 3.67
CA GLY A 99 11.00 6.93 3.74
C GLY A 99 10.45 6.44 5.08
N SER A 100 10.19 7.33 6.04
CA SER A 100 9.63 6.98 7.36
C SER A 100 8.20 7.48 7.54
N TRP A 101 7.30 6.60 7.97
CA TRP A 101 5.91 6.94 8.24
C TRP A 101 5.78 7.74 9.53
N GLY A 102 4.89 8.72 9.54
CA GLY A 102 4.54 9.46 10.75
C GLY A 102 3.43 8.82 11.58
N GLU A 103 2.83 9.64 12.45
CA GLU A 103 1.66 9.25 13.24
C GLU A 103 0.40 9.14 12.37
N GLU A 104 -0.29 8.00 12.47
CA GLU A 104 -1.54 7.77 11.75
C GLU A 104 -2.68 8.63 12.31
N HIS A 105 -3.46 9.24 11.41
CA HIS A 105 -4.78 9.78 11.70
C HIS A 105 -5.83 8.77 11.26
N ARG A 106 -6.75 8.39 12.15
CA ARG A 106 -7.71 7.29 11.88
C ARG A 106 -9.14 7.78 12.02
N GLU A 107 -9.96 7.44 11.03
CA GLU A 107 -11.39 7.72 11.01
C GLU A 107 -12.18 6.41 11.06
N GLY A 108 -13.13 6.31 12.00
CA GLY A 108 -13.90 5.09 12.28
C GLY A 108 -15.06 4.82 11.32
N PHE A 109 -14.95 5.29 10.08
CA PHE A 109 -15.98 5.15 9.04
C PHE A 109 -15.36 4.93 7.66
N LEU A 110 -16.14 4.35 6.74
CA LEU A 110 -15.67 3.97 5.40
C LEU A 110 -16.81 4.11 4.35
N PRO A 111 -16.95 5.26 3.68
CA PRO A 111 -17.97 5.50 2.67
C PRO A 111 -17.52 5.05 1.28
N PHE A 112 -16.94 3.85 1.20
CA PHE A 112 -16.53 3.21 -0.04
C PHE A 112 -17.06 1.79 -0.09
N SER A 113 -17.55 1.37 -1.26
CA SER A 113 -18.07 0.03 -1.49
C SER A 113 -17.13 -0.76 -2.40
N ARG A 114 -16.94 -2.04 -2.08
CA ARG A 114 -16.16 -2.96 -2.93
C ARG A 114 -16.87 -3.14 -4.27
N GLY A 115 -16.12 -3.09 -5.37
CA GLY A 115 -16.64 -3.31 -6.71
C GLY A 115 -17.46 -2.16 -7.30
N GLU A 116 -17.72 -1.09 -6.55
CA GLU A 116 -18.50 0.08 -7.00
C GLU A 116 -17.60 1.28 -7.29
N GLU A 117 -18.01 2.11 -8.23
CA GLU A 117 -17.29 3.36 -8.46
C GLU A 117 -17.70 4.41 -7.43
N SER A 118 -16.73 5.10 -6.85
CA SER A 118 -16.93 6.21 -5.94
C SER A 118 -16.13 7.42 -6.38
N LYS A 119 -16.59 8.60 -5.96
CA LYS A 119 -15.96 9.89 -6.27
C LYS A 119 -15.78 10.68 -4.99
N PHE A 120 -14.60 11.23 -4.81
CA PHE A 120 -14.26 12.10 -3.69
C PHE A 120 -13.31 13.21 -4.16
N TYR A 121 -13.01 14.16 -3.28
CA TYR A 121 -12.29 15.37 -3.60
C TYR A 121 -11.24 15.66 -2.54
N ILE A 122 -10.05 16.08 -2.95
CA ILE A 122 -8.96 16.49 -2.05
C ILE A 122 -8.62 17.94 -2.37
N THR A 123 -8.69 18.84 -1.40
CA THR A 123 -8.26 20.23 -1.54
C THR A 123 -6.98 20.44 -0.74
N LEU A 124 -5.99 21.10 -1.34
CA LEU A 124 -4.75 21.48 -0.65
C LEU A 124 -4.87 22.92 -0.15
N SER A 125 -4.66 23.11 1.14
CA SER A 125 -4.32 24.37 1.79
C SER A 125 -2.83 24.37 2.14
N SER A 126 -2.27 25.53 2.48
CA SER A 126 -0.88 25.62 3.00
C SER A 126 -0.65 24.71 4.21
N ASP A 127 -1.67 24.54 5.06
CA ASP A 127 -1.58 23.85 6.35
C ASP A 127 -2.30 22.50 6.41
N HIS A 128 -3.22 22.20 5.48
CA HIS A 128 -4.09 21.01 5.54
C HIS A 128 -4.45 20.45 4.16
N PHE A 129 -4.74 19.15 4.15
CA PHE A 129 -5.53 18.48 3.13
C PHE A 129 -6.97 18.32 3.63
N TYR A 130 -7.93 18.80 2.85
CA TYR A 130 -9.36 18.62 3.10
C TYR A 130 -9.93 17.59 2.14
N ILE A 131 -10.48 16.51 2.68
CA ILE A 131 -10.93 15.35 1.89
C ILE A 131 -12.45 15.23 2.02
N ARG A 132 -13.18 15.60 0.97
CA ARG A 132 -14.64 15.44 0.90
C ARG A 132 -14.98 14.08 0.30
N LEU A 133 -15.54 13.22 1.12
CA LEU A 133 -15.86 11.83 0.83
C LEU A 133 -17.16 11.68 0.03
N PRO A 134 -17.45 10.46 -0.50
CA PRO A 134 -18.64 10.23 -1.32
C PRO A 134 -19.97 10.52 -0.62
N ASP A 135 -20.03 10.34 0.70
CA ASP A 135 -21.20 10.61 1.55
C ASP A 135 -21.32 12.07 2.02
N GLY A 136 -20.34 12.92 1.67
CA GLY A 136 -20.29 14.32 2.08
C GLY A 136 -19.50 14.59 3.35
N ASN A 137 -19.06 13.56 4.08
CA ASN A 137 -18.19 13.74 5.24
C ASN A 137 -16.84 14.36 4.84
N MET A 138 -16.26 15.13 5.75
CA MET A 138 -14.99 15.83 5.54
C MET A 138 -13.94 15.28 6.50
N ILE A 139 -12.77 14.92 5.98
CA ILE A 139 -11.57 14.65 6.78
C ILE A 139 -10.62 15.84 6.63
N SER A 140 -10.11 16.34 7.74
CA SER A 140 -9.02 17.32 7.76
C SER A 140 -7.74 16.61 8.20
N PHE A 141 -6.71 16.63 7.34
CA PHE A 141 -5.40 16.05 7.63
C PHE A 141 -4.31 17.11 7.50
N PRO A 142 -3.44 17.33 8.51
CA PRO A 142 -2.40 18.36 8.42
C PRO A 142 -1.44 18.13 7.25
N ASN A 143 -1.09 19.19 6.53
CA ASN A 143 -0.04 19.19 5.51
C ASN A 143 1.34 19.18 6.18
N ARG A 144 1.75 18.03 6.71
CA ARG A 144 2.95 17.90 7.56
C ARG A 144 4.28 18.14 6.83
N LEU A 145 4.31 18.03 5.49
CA LEU A 145 5.47 18.44 4.69
C LEU A 145 5.51 19.95 4.43
N GLY A 146 4.39 20.65 4.64
CA GLY A 146 4.33 22.12 4.65
C GLY A 146 4.49 22.80 3.28
N ASP A 147 4.48 22.04 2.19
CA ASP A 147 4.68 22.60 0.85
C ASP A 147 3.36 23.01 0.20
N VAL A 148 3.42 24.02 -0.67
CA VAL A 148 2.25 24.59 -1.38
C VAL A 148 1.97 23.90 -2.72
N LYS A 149 2.78 22.91 -3.10
CA LYS A 149 2.58 22.13 -4.32
C LYS A 149 3.23 20.75 -4.26
N TYR A 150 2.56 19.78 -4.87
CA TYR A 150 3.00 18.40 -5.00
C TYR A 150 2.88 17.94 -6.45
N GLN A 151 3.81 17.09 -6.90
CA GLN A 151 3.90 16.64 -8.30
C GLN A 151 3.88 15.13 -8.44
N TYR A 152 4.04 14.42 -7.32
CA TYR A 152 3.93 12.98 -7.26
C TYR A 152 2.50 12.59 -6.88
N PHE A 153 1.93 11.71 -7.70
CA PHE A 153 0.66 11.07 -7.46
C PHE A 153 0.79 9.58 -7.77
N ASP A 154 0.33 8.75 -6.84
CA ASP A 154 0.35 7.30 -6.99
C ASP A 154 -0.90 6.68 -6.36
N VAL A 155 -1.29 5.52 -6.91
CA VAL A 155 -2.37 4.70 -6.36
C VAL A 155 -1.83 3.31 -6.12
N SER A 156 -1.98 2.85 -4.89
CA SER A 156 -1.51 1.54 -4.44
C SER A 156 -2.66 0.73 -3.84
N GLY A 157 -2.48 -0.59 -3.76
CA GLY A 157 -3.49 -1.52 -3.27
C GLY A 157 -4.57 -1.87 -4.30
N ASP A 158 -5.71 -2.34 -3.80
CA ASP A 158 -6.71 -3.08 -4.58
C ASP A 158 -7.81 -2.20 -5.17
N ALA A 159 -7.44 -1.13 -5.87
CA ALA A 159 -8.38 -0.26 -6.55
C ALA A 159 -7.87 0.23 -7.90
N ARG A 160 -8.81 0.48 -8.81
CA ARG A 160 -8.54 1.08 -10.12
C ARG A 160 -8.96 2.54 -10.13
N ILE A 161 -8.10 3.42 -10.64
CA ILE A 161 -8.49 4.78 -10.97
C ILE A 161 -9.35 4.77 -12.23
N VAL A 162 -10.54 5.36 -12.11
CA VAL A 162 -11.47 5.57 -13.23
C VAL A 162 -11.23 6.93 -13.89
N GLY A 163 -10.84 7.94 -13.10
CA GLY A 163 -10.49 9.24 -13.64
C GLY A 163 -10.07 10.24 -12.57
N ILE A 164 -9.29 11.22 -12.99
CA ILE A 164 -8.73 12.27 -12.14
C ILE A 164 -8.86 13.62 -12.82
N LYS A 165 -9.12 14.67 -12.06
CA LYS A 165 -9.20 16.04 -12.56
C LYS A 165 -8.78 17.02 -11.47
N ILE A 166 -7.81 17.88 -11.76
CA ILE A 166 -7.47 19.04 -10.93
C ILE A 166 -8.31 20.22 -11.42
N LYS A 167 -8.87 20.98 -10.49
CA LYS A 167 -9.59 22.24 -10.73
C LYS A 167 -8.89 23.38 -10.02
#